data_AF-A0A8S1P393-F1
#
_entry.id   AF-A0A8S1P393-F1
#
_cell.length_a   1.000
_cell.length_b   1.000
_cell.length_c   1.000
_cell.angle_alpha   90.00
_cell.angle_beta   90.00
_cell.angle_gamma   90.00
#
_symmetry.space_group_name_H-M   'P 1'
#
loop_
_entity.id
_entity.type
_entity.pdbx_description
1 polymer ?
#
loop_
_entity_poly.entity_id
_entity_poly.type
_entity_poly.pdbx_seq_one_letter_code
_entity_poly.pdbx_strand_id
1 'polypeptide(L)'
;MKKTQKQQEKFNTHLKFQESEYDDIFQEQKTEPQTLPFIEKQQQRRSKIRIVFTNKPIQQQIPITQEPNSVAKRSWHKELDNLINPSEIKNGKFSDEEKEQIMKIVHNYQSQNNLSDQQLKDYIELKSLGHSKIWLEITKYIPTRTVDSVYKLIRRKLDSKNRQGYWNKEEEAELIKYVQQYGRQWREISKHINRTPDNIRNKYNQIGEQNHLFRNKSFWTIQEFLILINNIHSLSGYPLLLPNYDQTLKKKFGNDFEQVRFRLNYRKMKSEDKEIFNQLKSIVQIPPNIGVTIKWTEIASEIKTKTKDDLRQMWYKLNRNSQ
;
A
#
# COMPACT_ATOMS: atom_id res chain seq x y z
N MET A 1 -5.39 -19.85 38.14
CA MET A 1 -4.02 -19.66 37.60
C MET A 1 -3.38 -20.96 37.10
N LYS A 2 -3.36 -22.07 37.86
CA LYS A 2 -2.72 -23.34 37.44
C LYS A 2 -3.38 -24.05 36.22
N LYS A 3 -4.68 -23.87 35.96
CA LYS A 3 -5.38 -24.49 34.80
C LYS A 3 -4.99 -23.83 33.46
N THR A 4 -4.78 -22.51 33.45
CA THR A 4 -4.43 -21.73 32.26
C THR A 4 -2.98 -21.96 31.84
N GLN A 5 -2.05 -22.03 32.82
CA GLN A 5 -0.66 -22.45 32.57
C GLN A 5 -0.56 -23.86 32.01
N LYS A 6 -1.36 -24.81 32.53
CA LYS A 6 -1.35 -26.20 32.05
C LYS A 6 -1.94 -26.37 30.64
N GLN A 7 -2.87 -25.50 30.24
CA GLN A 7 -3.36 -25.43 28.86
C GLN A 7 -2.34 -24.80 27.92
N GLN A 8 -1.63 -23.76 28.38
CA GLN A 8 -0.59 -23.10 27.60
C GLN A 8 0.66 -23.97 27.44
N GLU A 9 1.02 -24.74 28.47
CA GLU A 9 2.04 -25.78 28.38
C GLU A 9 1.61 -26.88 27.42
N LYS A 10 0.40 -27.43 27.53
CA LYS A 10 -0.12 -28.43 26.56
C LYS A 10 -0.12 -27.92 25.12
N PHE A 11 -0.47 -26.64 24.91
CA PHE A 11 -0.39 -26.00 23.60
C PHE A 11 1.06 -25.91 23.10
N ASN A 12 2.00 -25.51 23.96
CA ASN A 12 3.43 -25.45 23.63
C ASN A 12 4.05 -26.83 23.38
N THR A 13 3.61 -27.87 24.10
CA THR A 13 4.07 -29.26 23.88
C THR A 13 3.50 -29.84 22.59
N HIS A 14 2.24 -29.53 22.27
CA HIS A 14 1.65 -29.90 20.98
C HIS A 14 2.32 -29.17 19.81
N LEU A 15 2.70 -27.89 20.00
CA LEU A 15 3.50 -27.12 19.05
C LEU A 15 4.87 -27.76 18.79
N LYS A 16 5.59 -28.16 19.85
CA LYS A 16 6.90 -28.82 19.74
C LYS A 16 6.83 -30.22 19.10
N PHE A 17 5.76 -30.97 19.36
CA PHE A 17 5.53 -32.26 18.70
C PHE A 17 5.24 -32.10 17.21
N GLN A 18 4.52 -31.03 16.84
CA GLN A 18 4.31 -30.68 15.44
C GLN A 18 5.57 -30.12 14.76
N GLU A 19 6.58 -29.67 15.48
CA GLU A 19 7.89 -29.28 14.90
C GLU A 19 8.72 -30.52 14.51
N SER A 20 8.69 -31.61 15.29
CA SER A 20 9.51 -32.80 15.03
C SER A 20 9.05 -33.66 13.85
N GLU A 21 7.75 -33.69 13.55
CA GLU A 21 7.21 -34.39 12.36
C GLU A 21 7.59 -33.71 11.02
N TYR A 22 8.07 -32.46 11.06
CA TYR A 22 8.40 -31.67 9.87
C TYR A 22 9.85 -31.86 9.40
N ASP A 23 10.77 -32.16 10.31
CA ASP A 23 12.17 -32.42 9.95
C ASP A 23 12.30 -33.69 9.09
N ASP A 24 11.42 -34.68 9.29
CA ASP A 24 11.42 -35.94 8.53
C ASP A 24 10.99 -35.76 7.07
N ILE A 25 10.03 -34.85 6.79
CA ILE A 25 9.53 -34.58 5.42
C ILE A 25 10.60 -33.92 4.54
N PHE A 26 11.55 -33.18 5.12
CA PHE A 26 12.64 -32.51 4.40
C PHE A 26 13.94 -33.35 4.29
N GLN A 27 14.05 -34.47 5.02
CA GLN A 27 15.18 -35.40 4.90
C GLN A 27 15.00 -36.39 3.74
N GLU A 28 13.78 -36.79 3.42
CA GLU A 28 13.49 -37.74 2.32
C GLU A 28 13.77 -37.17 0.91
N GLN A 29 13.92 -35.85 0.75
CA GLN A 29 14.21 -35.21 -0.55
C GLN A 29 15.70 -34.94 -0.82
N LYS A 30 16.63 -35.45 0.01
CA LYS A 30 18.08 -35.19 -0.11
C LYS A 30 18.94 -36.38 -0.55
N THR A 31 18.36 -37.53 -0.89
CA THR A 31 19.13 -38.68 -1.38
C THR A 31 19.17 -38.74 -2.91
N GLU A 32 19.99 -37.88 -3.52
CA GLU A 32 20.78 -38.25 -4.72
C GLU A 32 22.17 -37.57 -4.61
N PRO A 33 23.29 -38.33 -4.72
CA PRO A 33 24.61 -37.79 -4.44
C PRO A 33 25.26 -37.17 -5.69
N GLN A 34 25.73 -35.93 -5.58
CA GLN A 34 26.80 -35.41 -6.43
C GLN A 34 27.92 -34.85 -5.55
N THR A 35 29.04 -35.55 -5.60
CA THR A 35 30.32 -35.28 -4.94
C THR A 35 31.00 -34.03 -5.51
N LEU A 36 31.49 -33.14 -4.65
CA LEU A 36 32.54 -32.17 -4.97
C LEU A 36 33.61 -32.15 -3.87
N PRO A 37 34.89 -31.93 -4.23
CA PRO A 37 36.03 -32.37 -3.44
C PRO A 37 36.46 -31.43 -2.30
N PHE A 38 37.03 -32.09 -1.30
CA PHE A 38 37.67 -31.62 -0.08
C PHE A 38 38.99 -30.87 -0.35
N ILE A 39 39.22 -29.73 0.31
CA ILE A 39 40.57 -29.17 0.58
C ILE A 39 40.62 -28.56 1.99
N GLU A 40 41.73 -28.86 2.67
CA GLU A 40 42.03 -28.76 4.11
C GLU A 40 42.09 -27.36 4.74
N LYS A 41 41.79 -27.35 6.05
CA LYS A 41 42.07 -26.24 6.98
C LYS A 41 43.53 -26.30 7.47
N GLN A 42 44.17 -25.14 7.62
CA GLN A 42 45.26 -24.97 8.58
C GLN A 42 44.98 -23.82 9.56
N GLN A 43 45.34 -24.09 10.82
CA GLN A 43 45.15 -23.26 12.02
C GLN A 43 46.37 -22.36 12.26
N GLN A 44 46.18 -21.20 12.91
CA GLN A 44 46.98 -20.65 14.04
C GLN A 44 46.58 -19.18 14.30
N ARG A 45 45.94 -18.84 15.43
CA ARG A 45 46.46 -18.43 16.76
C ARG A 45 46.85 -16.93 16.90
N ARG A 46 46.01 -16.23 17.68
CA ARG A 46 46.27 -15.21 18.74
C ARG A 46 47.20 -14.01 18.43
N SER A 47 46.70 -12.77 18.54
CA SER A 47 46.70 -11.93 19.78
C SER A 47 46.67 -10.38 19.54
N LYS A 48 45.81 -9.71 20.33
CA LYS A 48 45.87 -8.41 21.03
C LYS A 48 46.57 -7.13 20.45
N ILE A 49 45.73 -6.08 20.33
CA ILE A 49 45.85 -4.66 20.80
C ILE A 49 46.85 -3.71 20.10
N ARG A 50 46.38 -2.55 19.56
CA ARG A 50 46.49 -1.15 20.12
C ARG A 50 46.05 -0.06 19.10
N ILE A 51 45.45 1.02 19.58
CA ILE A 51 44.94 2.21 18.84
C ILE A 51 45.93 3.38 19.02
N VAL A 52 46.27 4.14 17.96
CA VAL A 52 46.56 5.62 17.98
C VAL A 52 46.34 6.23 16.57
N PHE A 53 45.75 7.44 16.50
CA PHE A 53 45.49 8.27 15.30
C PHE A 53 46.64 9.25 14.95
N THR A 54 46.86 9.59 13.66
CA THR A 54 47.16 10.94 13.09
C THR A 54 47.22 10.92 11.53
N ASN A 55 47.22 12.11 10.88
CA ASN A 55 46.60 12.47 9.58
C ASN A 55 47.36 12.18 8.23
N LYS A 56 46.56 11.77 7.20
CA LYS A 56 46.53 11.91 5.69
C LYS A 56 47.68 12.62 4.91
N PRO A 57 47.95 12.35 3.58
CA PRO A 57 46.96 12.14 2.49
C PRO A 57 47.32 11.28 1.21
N ILE A 58 46.28 11.04 0.39
CA ILE A 58 46.18 10.80 -1.09
C ILE A 58 46.47 9.41 -1.75
N GLN A 59 45.40 8.94 -2.42
CA GLN A 59 45.26 8.18 -3.69
C GLN A 59 45.00 6.66 -3.73
N GLN A 60 44.00 6.34 -4.60
CA GLN A 60 43.65 5.07 -5.25
C GLN A 60 42.71 4.11 -4.48
N GLN A 61 41.42 4.19 -4.83
CA GLN A 61 40.34 3.30 -4.39
C GLN A 61 40.05 2.27 -5.48
N ILE A 62 39.93 0.99 -5.11
CA ILE A 62 39.12 -0.13 -5.65
C ILE A 62 39.54 -1.40 -4.86
N PRO A 63 38.67 -2.36 -4.49
CA PRO A 63 37.32 -2.29 -3.95
C PRO A 63 37.22 -3.04 -2.59
N ILE A 64 36.55 -2.46 -1.59
CA ILE A 64 36.32 -3.13 -0.30
C ILE A 64 35.26 -4.23 -0.51
N THR A 65 35.68 -5.49 -0.48
CA THR A 65 34.78 -6.64 -0.31
C THR A 65 34.20 -6.57 1.10
N GLN A 66 33.02 -5.94 1.22
CA GLN A 66 32.26 -5.96 2.46
C GLN A 66 31.81 -7.40 2.73
N GLU A 67 32.09 -7.91 3.93
CA GLU A 67 31.38 -9.05 4.47
C GLU A 67 29.87 -8.84 4.27
N PRO A 68 29.09 -9.90 3.96
CA PRO A 68 27.65 -9.74 3.84
C PRO A 68 27.10 -9.30 5.20
N ASN A 69 26.80 -8.01 5.29
CA ASN A 69 25.89 -7.42 6.26
C ASN A 69 24.76 -8.41 6.52
N SER A 70 24.55 -8.74 7.80
CA SER A 70 23.45 -9.56 8.27
C SER A 70 22.16 -9.19 7.54
N VAL A 71 21.80 -9.99 6.54
CA VAL A 71 20.59 -9.78 5.76
C VAL A 71 19.44 -9.86 6.76
N ALA A 72 18.75 -8.74 6.98
CA ALA A 72 17.54 -8.72 7.79
C ALA A 72 16.66 -9.89 7.35
N LYS A 73 16.36 -10.83 8.26
CA LYS A 73 15.53 -12.01 7.99
C LYS A 73 14.32 -11.55 7.16
N ARG A 74 14.23 -12.04 5.93
CA ARG A 74 13.12 -11.69 5.03
C ARG A 74 11.82 -12.13 5.71
N SER A 75 10.76 -11.33 5.56
CA SER A 75 9.45 -11.67 6.14
C SER A 75 9.00 -13.04 5.59
N TRP A 76 8.61 -13.98 6.46
CA TRP A 76 8.37 -15.39 6.15
C TRP A 76 7.47 -15.63 4.91
N HIS A 77 6.45 -14.78 4.71
CA HIS A 77 5.55 -14.90 3.56
C HIS A 77 6.26 -14.66 2.22
N LYS A 78 7.34 -13.86 2.19
CA LYS A 78 8.15 -13.63 0.98
C LYS A 78 8.97 -14.86 0.59
N GLU A 79 9.25 -15.76 1.53
CA GLU A 79 9.96 -17.01 1.22
C GLU A 79 9.03 -17.98 0.50
N LEU A 80 7.76 -18.06 0.93
CA LEU A 80 6.72 -18.83 0.23
C LEU A 80 6.37 -18.23 -1.14
N ASP A 81 6.41 -16.90 -1.27
CA ASP A 81 6.18 -16.24 -2.56
C ASP A 81 7.21 -16.65 -3.63
N ASN A 82 8.42 -17.05 -3.25
CA ASN A 82 9.45 -17.51 -4.20
C ASN A 82 9.15 -18.88 -4.82
N LEU A 83 8.23 -19.66 -4.23
CA LEU A 83 7.78 -20.94 -4.79
C LEU A 83 6.77 -20.76 -5.92
N ILE A 84 6.28 -19.54 -6.12
CA ILE A 84 5.27 -19.24 -7.14
C ILE A 84 5.96 -18.84 -8.44
N ASN A 85 5.55 -19.45 -9.55
CA ASN A 85 6.00 -19.09 -10.88
C ASN A 85 5.60 -17.64 -11.23
N PRO A 86 6.55 -16.70 -11.46
CA PRO A 86 6.24 -15.29 -11.72
C PRO A 86 5.28 -15.05 -12.89
N SER A 87 5.28 -15.91 -13.92
CA SER A 87 4.40 -15.76 -15.09
C SER A 87 2.93 -16.07 -14.80
N GLU A 88 2.63 -16.75 -13.70
CA GLU A 88 1.28 -17.17 -13.32
C GLU A 88 0.69 -16.32 -12.18
N ILE A 89 1.47 -15.34 -11.67
CA ILE A 89 1.04 -14.48 -10.57
C ILE A 89 -0.06 -13.52 -11.05
N LYS A 90 -1.26 -13.73 -10.52
CA LYS A 90 -2.37 -12.80 -10.66
C LYS A 90 -2.17 -11.62 -9.72
N ASN A 91 -2.11 -10.42 -10.28
CA ASN A 91 -2.10 -9.16 -9.53
C ASN A 91 -3.50 -8.53 -9.47
N GLY A 92 -3.72 -7.60 -8.55
CA GLY A 92 -4.97 -6.82 -8.49
C GLY A 92 -6.04 -7.41 -7.57
N LYS A 93 -7.31 -7.18 -7.90
CA LYS A 93 -8.45 -7.55 -7.04
C LYS A 93 -8.64 -9.07 -7.02
N PHE A 94 -8.95 -9.60 -5.84
CA PHE A 94 -9.43 -10.97 -5.69
C PHE A 94 -10.86 -11.09 -6.24
N SER A 95 -11.13 -12.17 -6.98
CA SER A 95 -12.49 -12.56 -7.35
C SER A 95 -13.28 -13.00 -6.11
N ASP A 96 -14.60 -13.12 -6.23
CA ASP A 96 -15.42 -13.53 -5.10
C ASP A 96 -15.24 -15.03 -4.79
N GLU A 97 -15.01 -15.84 -5.82
CA GLU A 97 -14.67 -17.26 -5.70
C GLU A 97 -13.32 -17.46 -4.99
N GLU A 98 -12.29 -16.68 -5.35
CA GLU A 98 -10.99 -16.72 -4.66
C GLU A 98 -11.17 -16.39 -3.17
N LYS A 99 -11.98 -15.38 -2.83
CA LYS A 99 -12.22 -15.00 -1.44
C LYS A 99 -12.95 -16.10 -0.68
N GLU A 100 -13.96 -16.72 -1.28
CA GLU A 100 -14.74 -17.78 -0.66
C GLU A 100 -13.86 -19.01 -0.40
N GLN A 101 -13.02 -19.40 -1.37
CA GLN A 101 -12.07 -20.49 -1.21
C GLN A 101 -11.07 -20.23 -0.08
N ILE A 102 -10.47 -19.02 -0.03
CA ILE A 102 -9.55 -18.63 1.05
C ILE A 102 -10.23 -18.76 2.41
N MET A 103 -11.42 -18.17 2.54
CA MET A 103 -12.13 -18.17 3.82
C MET A 103 -12.56 -19.59 4.22
N LYS A 104 -12.93 -20.44 3.26
CA LYS A 104 -13.25 -21.85 3.51
C LYS A 104 -12.05 -22.60 4.09
N ILE A 105 -10.86 -22.42 3.54
CA ILE A 105 -9.61 -23.03 4.07
C ILE A 105 -9.36 -22.53 5.49
N VAL A 106 -9.52 -21.22 5.73
CA VAL A 106 -9.34 -20.63 7.06
C VAL A 106 -10.32 -21.20 8.09
N HIS A 107 -11.59 -21.35 7.73
CA HIS A 107 -12.62 -21.92 8.61
C HIS A 107 -12.44 -23.42 8.86
N ASN A 108 -11.97 -24.17 7.86
CA ASN A 108 -11.63 -25.58 8.02
C ASN A 108 -10.47 -25.74 9.00
N TYR A 109 -9.41 -24.94 8.84
CA TYR A 109 -8.26 -24.94 9.74
C TYR A 109 -8.67 -24.55 11.17
N GLN A 110 -9.51 -23.53 11.32
CA GLN A 110 -10.06 -23.10 12.61
C GLN A 110 -10.81 -24.25 13.31
N SER A 111 -11.67 -24.97 12.59
CA SER A 111 -12.45 -26.10 13.11
C SER A 111 -11.56 -27.29 13.47
N GLN A 112 -10.63 -27.67 12.60
CA GLN A 112 -9.72 -28.80 12.84
C GLN A 112 -8.82 -28.59 14.06
N ASN A 113 -8.40 -27.35 14.31
CA ASN A 113 -7.51 -27.01 15.42
C ASN A 113 -8.27 -26.47 16.66
N ASN A 114 -9.61 -26.50 16.65
CA ASN A 114 -10.48 -25.98 17.71
C ASN A 114 -10.11 -24.57 18.19
N LEU A 115 -9.80 -23.67 17.25
CA LEU A 115 -9.38 -22.30 17.55
C LEU A 115 -10.59 -21.37 17.68
N SER A 116 -10.63 -20.60 18.76
CA SER A 116 -11.55 -19.45 18.85
C SER A 116 -11.19 -18.36 17.84
N ASP A 117 -12.15 -17.48 17.52
CA ASP A 117 -11.91 -16.34 16.62
C ASP A 117 -10.75 -15.45 17.08
N GLN A 118 -10.59 -15.28 18.39
CA GLN A 118 -9.49 -14.50 18.94
C GLN A 118 -8.15 -15.22 18.77
N GLN A 119 -8.11 -16.53 19.06
CA GLN A 119 -6.90 -17.33 18.86
C GLN A 119 -6.50 -17.40 17.38
N LEU A 120 -7.46 -17.48 16.46
CA LEU A 120 -7.21 -17.43 15.02
C LEU A 120 -6.60 -16.10 14.59
N LYS A 121 -7.12 -14.98 15.12
CA LYS A 121 -6.55 -13.65 14.87
C LYS A 121 -5.13 -13.53 15.41
N ASP A 122 -4.92 -13.94 16.66
CA ASP A 122 -3.61 -13.91 17.29
C ASP A 122 -2.62 -14.79 16.50
N TYR A 123 -3.05 -15.97 16.06
CA TYR A 123 -2.28 -16.88 15.21
C TYR A 123 -1.87 -16.23 13.88
N ILE A 124 -2.78 -15.52 13.22
CA ILE A 124 -2.48 -14.80 11.98
C ILE A 124 -1.57 -13.59 12.23
N GLU A 125 -1.70 -12.90 13.36
CA GLU A 125 -0.87 -11.73 13.68
C GLU A 125 0.52 -12.06 14.24
N LEU A 126 0.75 -13.30 14.69
CA LEU A 126 2.04 -13.79 15.16
C LEU A 126 3.09 -13.75 14.05
N LYS A 127 4.04 -12.81 14.17
CA LYS A 127 5.13 -12.59 13.20
C LYS A 127 6.22 -13.66 13.24
N SER A 128 6.23 -14.52 14.25
CA SER A 128 7.35 -15.40 14.59
C SER A 128 7.15 -16.87 14.21
N LEU A 129 6.00 -17.27 13.68
CA LEU A 129 5.77 -18.66 13.31
C LEU A 129 5.98 -18.83 11.81
N GLY A 130 7.16 -19.36 11.48
CA GLY A 130 7.48 -19.86 10.15
C GLY A 130 6.43 -20.89 9.71
N HIS A 131 6.08 -20.84 8.43
CA HIS A 131 5.30 -21.87 7.73
C HIS A 131 4.07 -22.38 8.48
N SER A 132 3.30 -21.46 9.08
CA SER A 132 2.03 -21.79 9.72
C SER A 132 1.18 -22.59 8.70
N LYS A 133 0.83 -23.85 9.01
CA LYS A 133 0.34 -24.87 8.06
C LYS A 133 -0.79 -24.37 7.15
N ILE A 134 -1.64 -23.51 7.68
CA ILE A 134 -2.71 -22.82 6.95
C ILE A 134 -2.21 -22.07 5.71
N TRP A 135 -1.02 -21.44 5.75
CA TRP A 135 -0.45 -20.72 4.61
C TRP A 135 -0.01 -21.66 3.50
N LEU A 136 0.55 -22.82 3.85
CA LEU A 136 0.91 -23.86 2.88
C LEU A 136 -0.34 -24.43 2.20
N GLU A 137 -1.40 -24.70 2.97
CA GLU A 137 -2.68 -25.12 2.43
C GLU A 137 -3.26 -24.06 1.49
N ILE A 138 -3.31 -22.80 1.92
CA ILE A 138 -3.75 -21.68 1.09
C ILE A 138 -2.96 -21.61 -0.23
N THR A 139 -1.63 -21.72 -0.19
CA THR A 139 -0.80 -21.68 -1.42
C THR A 139 -1.06 -22.86 -2.34
N LYS A 140 -1.38 -24.04 -1.81
CA LYS A 140 -1.73 -25.22 -2.61
C LYS A 140 -3.01 -25.01 -3.41
N TYR A 141 -4.02 -24.39 -2.79
CA TYR A 141 -5.30 -24.14 -3.45
C TYR A 141 -5.32 -22.86 -4.28
N ILE A 142 -4.44 -21.89 -3.97
CA ILE A 142 -4.34 -20.61 -4.68
C ILE A 142 -2.88 -20.32 -5.03
N PRO A 143 -2.30 -21.10 -5.96
CA PRO A 143 -0.90 -20.96 -6.33
C PRO A 143 -0.64 -19.68 -7.13
N THR A 144 -1.68 -19.06 -7.68
CA THR A 144 -1.56 -17.86 -8.54
C THR A 144 -1.49 -16.54 -7.75
N ARG A 145 -1.52 -16.57 -6.41
CA ARG A 145 -1.49 -15.37 -5.56
C ARG A 145 -0.37 -15.46 -4.54
N THR A 146 0.28 -14.33 -4.27
CA THR A 146 1.29 -14.25 -3.21
C THR A 146 0.66 -14.43 -1.83
N VAL A 147 1.36 -15.11 -0.93
CA VAL A 147 1.00 -15.27 0.48
C VAL A 147 0.81 -13.92 1.15
N ASP A 148 1.65 -12.93 0.82
CA ASP A 148 1.47 -11.56 1.32
C ASP A 148 0.10 -10.96 0.95
N SER A 149 -0.36 -11.18 -0.29
CA SER A 149 -1.65 -10.67 -0.76
C SER A 149 -2.82 -11.37 -0.06
N VAL A 150 -2.72 -12.68 0.16
CA VAL A 150 -3.73 -13.48 0.87
C VAL A 150 -3.75 -13.15 2.36
N TYR A 151 -2.58 -13.02 2.99
CA TYR A 151 -2.43 -12.56 4.37
C TYR A 151 -3.16 -11.24 4.60
N LYS A 152 -2.92 -10.25 3.73
CA LYS A 152 -3.61 -8.94 3.78
C LYS A 152 -5.12 -9.06 3.57
N LEU A 153 -5.59 -10.02 2.77
CA LEU A 153 -7.02 -10.27 2.59
C LEU A 153 -7.64 -10.82 3.87
N ILE A 154 -7.07 -11.90 4.43
CA ILE A 154 -7.59 -12.58 5.62
C ILE A 154 -7.61 -11.62 6.79
N ARG A 155 -6.51 -10.89 7.03
CA ARG A 155 -6.43 -9.90 8.11
C ARG A 155 -7.56 -8.86 8.03
N ARG A 156 -7.82 -8.33 6.83
CA ARG A 156 -8.92 -7.36 6.61
C ARG A 156 -10.31 -7.98 6.78
N LYS A 157 -10.48 -9.27 6.48
CA LYS A 157 -11.75 -9.98 6.63
C LYS A 157 -12.06 -10.29 8.10
N LEU A 158 -11.05 -10.65 8.88
CA LEU A 158 -11.20 -10.98 10.30
C LEU A 158 -11.31 -9.74 11.20
N ASP A 159 -10.74 -8.60 10.80
CA ASP A 159 -10.86 -7.35 11.56
C ASP A 159 -12.31 -6.83 11.59
N SER A 160 -12.92 -6.82 12.78
CA SER A 160 -14.28 -6.31 12.99
C SER A 160 -14.39 -4.80 12.74
N LYS A 161 -13.31 -4.04 12.94
CA LYS A 161 -13.26 -2.59 12.68
C LYS A 161 -13.32 -2.26 11.19
N ASN A 162 -13.13 -3.24 10.31
CA ASN A 162 -13.23 -3.04 8.87
C ASN A 162 -14.69 -2.98 8.36
N ARG A 163 -15.67 -3.38 9.18
CA ARG A 163 -17.09 -3.52 8.77
C ARG A 163 -18.04 -2.44 9.32
N GLN A 164 -17.51 -1.29 9.72
CA GLN A 164 -18.30 -0.21 10.35
C GLN A 164 -19.16 0.63 9.38
N GLY A 165 -19.26 0.28 8.09
CA GLY A 165 -20.15 0.98 7.14
C GLY A 165 -19.69 2.39 6.75
N TYR A 166 -20.65 3.29 6.51
CA TYR A 166 -20.39 4.68 6.12
C TYR A 166 -19.87 5.50 7.30
N TRP A 167 -19.07 6.54 7.01
CA TRP A 167 -18.65 7.51 8.01
C TRP A 167 -19.75 8.55 8.22
N ASN A 168 -20.14 8.78 9.47
CA ASN A 168 -21.02 9.89 9.82
C ASN A 168 -20.21 11.18 10.12
N LYS A 169 -20.90 12.30 10.35
CA LYS A 169 -20.24 13.60 10.56
C LYS A 169 -19.54 13.67 11.92
N GLU A 170 -20.05 12.95 12.90
CA GLU A 170 -19.53 12.88 14.25
C GLU A 170 -18.17 12.15 14.25
N GLU A 171 -18.08 10.99 13.58
CA GLU A 171 -16.84 10.24 13.36
C GLU A 171 -15.81 11.06 12.56
N GLU A 172 -16.27 11.85 11.58
CA GLU A 172 -15.38 12.78 10.85
C GLU A 172 -14.81 13.87 11.76
N ALA A 173 -15.65 14.45 12.63
CA ALA A 173 -15.23 15.45 13.60
C ALA A 173 -14.24 14.86 14.63
N GLU A 174 -14.51 13.65 15.14
CA GLU A 174 -13.60 12.91 16.01
C GLU A 174 -12.26 12.62 15.31
N LEU A 175 -12.30 12.20 14.05
CA LEU A 175 -11.10 11.99 13.25
C LEU A 175 -10.25 13.24 13.17
N ILE A 176 -10.85 14.40 12.86
CA ILE A 176 -10.13 15.67 12.79
C ILE A 176 -9.53 16.02 14.16
N LYS A 177 -10.32 15.89 15.25
CA LYS A 177 -9.86 16.13 16.62
C LYS A 177 -8.66 15.26 16.99
N TYR A 178 -8.71 13.95 16.74
CA TYR A 178 -7.61 13.05 17.08
C TYR A 178 -6.39 13.23 16.19
N VAL A 179 -6.57 13.64 14.92
CA VAL A 179 -5.43 14.03 14.07
C VAL A 179 -4.75 15.30 14.59
N GLN A 180 -5.51 16.27 15.10
CA GLN A 180 -4.92 17.46 15.75
C GLN A 180 -4.14 17.08 17.02
N GLN A 181 -4.66 16.13 17.81
CA GLN A 181 -4.04 15.71 19.06
C GLN A 181 -2.80 14.81 18.86
N TYR A 182 -2.87 13.83 17.97
CA TYR A 182 -1.84 12.79 17.82
C TYR A 182 -1.06 12.87 16.50
N GLY A 183 -1.41 13.79 15.61
CA GLY A 183 -0.87 13.85 14.25
C GLY A 183 -1.33 12.68 13.39
N ARG A 184 -0.50 12.27 12.43
CA ARG A 184 -0.80 11.17 11.48
C ARG A 184 -0.53 9.77 12.06
N GLN A 185 -0.74 9.60 13.37
CA GLN A 185 -0.55 8.34 14.09
C GLN A 185 -1.79 7.46 14.00
N TRP A 186 -2.07 6.91 12.81
CA TRP A 186 -3.31 6.18 12.50
C TRP A 186 -3.61 5.00 13.44
N ARG A 187 -2.57 4.32 13.93
CA ARG A 187 -2.73 3.23 14.90
C ARG A 187 -3.24 3.75 16.25
N GLU A 188 -2.72 4.88 16.70
CA GLU A 188 -3.18 5.51 17.94
C GLU A 188 -4.63 5.99 17.80
N ILE A 189 -4.94 6.67 16.70
CA ILE A 189 -6.30 7.13 16.41
C ILE A 189 -7.29 5.95 16.32
N SER A 190 -6.87 4.80 15.78
CA SER A 190 -7.72 3.58 15.71
C SER A 190 -8.08 2.95 17.05
N LYS A 191 -7.43 3.37 18.15
CA LYS A 191 -7.83 2.97 19.50
C LYS A 191 -9.02 3.78 19.99
N HIS A 192 -9.17 5.01 19.49
CA HIS A 192 -10.24 5.92 19.86
C HIS A 192 -11.44 5.85 18.91
N ILE A 193 -11.17 5.66 17.61
CA ILE A 193 -12.20 5.46 16.59
C ILE A 193 -12.26 3.97 16.28
N ASN A 194 -13.45 3.37 16.28
CA ASN A 194 -13.65 1.94 16.04
C ASN A 194 -13.40 1.50 14.57
N ARG A 195 -12.44 2.10 13.88
CA ARG A 195 -12.09 1.92 12.47
C ARG A 195 -10.64 1.47 12.35
N THR A 196 -10.30 0.75 11.28
CA THR A 196 -8.91 0.33 11.04
C THR A 196 -8.01 1.55 10.74
N PRO A 197 -6.69 1.49 11.00
CA PRO A 197 -5.76 2.56 10.66
C PRO A 197 -5.79 2.96 9.18
N ASP A 198 -5.96 1.98 8.28
CA ASP A 198 -6.05 2.25 6.84
C ASP A 198 -7.36 2.98 6.49
N ASN A 199 -8.49 2.60 7.10
CA ASN A 199 -9.78 3.27 6.89
C ASN A 199 -9.71 4.72 7.37
N ILE A 200 -9.10 4.97 8.52
CA ILE A 200 -8.88 6.30 9.11
C ILE A 200 -8.03 7.17 8.18
N ARG A 201 -6.86 6.67 7.74
CA ARG A 201 -5.99 7.40 6.80
C ARG A 201 -6.72 7.73 5.51
N ASN A 202 -7.40 6.75 4.92
CA ASN A 202 -8.12 6.94 3.66
C ASN A 202 -9.25 7.95 3.84
N LYS A 203 -9.96 7.92 4.96
CA LYS A 203 -10.99 8.91 5.27
C LYS A 203 -10.40 10.31 5.41
N TYR A 204 -9.31 10.46 6.16
CA TYR A 204 -8.63 11.74 6.35
C TYR A 204 -8.20 12.37 5.00
N ASN A 205 -7.67 11.54 4.09
CA ASN A 205 -7.36 11.97 2.73
C ASN A 205 -8.61 12.41 1.96
N GLN A 206 -9.72 11.67 2.09
CA GLN A 206 -10.98 11.99 1.40
C GLN A 206 -11.61 13.30 1.87
N ILE A 207 -11.55 13.61 3.16
CA ILE A 207 -12.09 14.86 3.74
C ILE A 207 -11.24 16.08 3.42
N GLY A 208 -10.02 15.93 2.90
CA GLY A 208 -9.17 17.04 2.48
C GLY A 208 -7.95 17.31 3.38
N GLU A 209 -7.60 16.37 4.26
CA GLU A 209 -6.46 16.48 5.17
C GLU A 209 -6.51 17.79 6.00
N GLN A 210 -5.41 18.54 6.05
CA GLN A 210 -5.36 19.87 6.68
C GLN A 210 -6.31 20.90 6.04
N ASN A 211 -6.72 20.72 4.79
CA ASN A 211 -7.62 21.60 4.07
C ASN A 211 -9.09 21.19 4.16
N HIS A 212 -9.47 20.33 5.12
CA HIS A 212 -10.83 19.81 5.24
C HIS A 212 -11.92 20.88 5.32
N LEU A 213 -11.62 22.07 5.86
CA LEU A 213 -12.54 23.22 5.90
C LEU A 213 -12.87 23.80 4.52
N PHE A 214 -11.93 23.71 3.57
CA PHE A 214 -12.06 24.27 2.22
C PHE A 214 -12.49 23.22 1.19
N ARG A 215 -12.55 21.95 1.59
CA ARG A 215 -12.75 20.81 0.70
C ARG A 215 -14.06 20.92 -0.09
N ASN A 216 -13.98 20.88 -1.42
CA ASN A 216 -15.14 20.77 -2.30
C ASN A 216 -14.98 19.61 -3.29
N LYS A 217 -15.66 18.50 -2.99
CA LYS A 217 -15.66 17.28 -3.81
C LYS A 217 -16.62 17.35 -5.01
N SER A 218 -17.67 18.15 -4.91
CA SER A 218 -18.78 18.12 -5.85
C SER A 218 -18.48 18.89 -7.13
N PHE A 219 -17.88 20.07 -6.97
CA PHE A 219 -17.70 21.01 -8.06
C PHE A 219 -16.23 21.37 -8.23
N TRP A 220 -15.85 21.50 -9.49
CA TRP A 220 -14.66 22.19 -9.96
C TRP A 220 -15.05 23.58 -10.42
N THR A 221 -14.16 24.56 -10.26
CA THR A 221 -14.24 25.82 -10.99
C THR A 221 -13.29 25.81 -12.17
N ILE A 222 -13.55 26.66 -13.17
CA ILE A 222 -12.59 26.87 -14.27
C ILE A 222 -11.26 27.40 -13.72
N GLN A 223 -11.29 28.26 -12.69
CA GLN A 223 -10.07 28.73 -12.02
C GLN A 223 -9.22 27.57 -11.46
N GLU A 224 -9.83 26.64 -10.71
CA GLU A 224 -9.12 25.48 -10.15
C GLU A 224 -8.52 24.60 -11.24
N PHE A 225 -9.24 24.45 -12.36
CA PHE A 225 -8.73 23.76 -13.54
C PHE A 225 -7.52 24.47 -14.15
N LEU A 226 -7.58 25.79 -14.34
CA LEU A 226 -6.47 26.56 -14.91
C LEU A 226 -5.24 26.54 -14.01
N ILE A 227 -5.42 26.68 -12.69
CA ILE A 227 -4.31 26.54 -11.71
C ILE A 227 -3.65 25.17 -11.86
N LEU A 228 -4.44 24.09 -11.98
CA LEU A 228 -3.90 22.75 -12.20
C LEU A 228 -3.07 22.67 -13.48
N ILE A 229 -3.60 23.15 -14.61
CA ILE A 229 -2.90 23.07 -15.90
C ILE A 229 -1.63 23.92 -15.90
N ASN A 230 -1.69 25.14 -15.35
CA ASN A 230 -0.53 26.04 -15.23
C ASN A 230 0.56 25.45 -14.34
N ASN A 231 0.20 24.78 -13.24
CA ASN A 231 1.18 24.07 -12.42
C ASN A 231 1.90 22.95 -13.17
N ILE A 232 1.15 22.16 -13.95
CA ILE A 232 1.74 21.08 -14.74
C ILE A 232 2.60 21.66 -15.87
N HIS A 233 2.18 22.76 -16.50
CA HIS A 233 3.01 23.52 -17.44
C HIS A 233 4.35 23.89 -16.78
N SER A 234 4.32 24.56 -15.63
CA SER A 234 5.54 25.03 -14.95
C SER A 234 6.49 23.89 -14.58
N LEU A 235 5.95 22.71 -14.21
CA LEU A 235 6.76 21.54 -13.89
C LEU A 235 7.30 20.80 -15.11
N SER A 236 6.55 20.80 -16.22
CA SER A 236 6.92 20.07 -17.45
C SER A 236 7.73 20.90 -18.44
N GLY A 237 7.65 22.23 -18.36
CA GLY A 237 8.19 23.16 -19.35
C GLY A 237 7.40 23.20 -20.66
N TYR A 238 6.25 22.50 -20.75
CA TYR A 238 5.45 22.43 -21.96
C TYR A 238 4.20 23.33 -21.89
N PRO A 239 3.93 24.13 -22.95
CA PRO A 239 2.71 24.92 -23.05
C PRO A 239 1.49 24.02 -23.25
N LEU A 240 0.80 23.70 -22.15
CA LEU A 240 -0.40 22.86 -22.18
C LEU A 240 -1.68 23.63 -22.58
N LEU A 241 -1.74 24.95 -22.37
CA LEU A 241 -2.88 25.77 -22.79
C LEU A 241 -2.60 26.40 -24.16
N LEU A 242 -3.62 26.42 -25.02
CA LEU A 242 -3.52 27.09 -26.32
C LEU A 242 -3.34 28.62 -26.15
N PRO A 243 -2.65 29.29 -27.08
CA PRO A 243 -2.61 30.75 -27.12
C PRO A 243 -4.03 31.32 -27.17
N ASN A 244 -4.28 32.41 -26.42
CA ASN A 244 -5.59 33.09 -26.35
C ASN A 244 -6.75 32.21 -25.81
N TYR A 245 -6.45 31.20 -24.97
CA TYR A 245 -7.49 30.42 -24.30
C TYR A 245 -8.45 31.29 -23.49
N ASP A 246 -7.97 32.40 -22.93
CA ASP A 246 -8.75 33.33 -22.11
C ASP A 246 -9.84 34.03 -22.93
N GLN A 247 -9.54 34.45 -24.16
CA GLN A 247 -10.52 35.03 -25.08
C GLN A 247 -11.60 34.00 -25.44
N THR A 248 -11.19 32.75 -25.66
CA THR A 248 -12.11 31.64 -25.95
C THR A 248 -13.07 31.41 -24.79
N LEU A 249 -12.56 31.38 -23.55
CA LEU A 249 -13.37 31.21 -22.35
C LEU A 249 -14.27 32.42 -22.09
N LYS A 250 -13.76 33.65 -22.25
CA LYS A 250 -14.56 34.89 -22.12
C LYS A 250 -15.72 34.93 -23.10
N LYS A 251 -15.48 34.55 -24.36
CA LYS A 251 -16.54 34.48 -25.38
C LYS A 251 -17.63 33.47 -25.03
N LYS A 252 -17.26 32.35 -24.42
CA LYS A 252 -18.21 31.26 -24.12
C LYS A 252 -18.95 31.44 -22.79
N PHE A 253 -18.27 31.94 -21.76
CA PHE A 253 -18.74 31.94 -20.38
C PHE A 253 -18.84 33.35 -19.76
N GLY A 254 -18.46 34.40 -20.50
CA GLY A 254 -18.43 35.78 -20.00
C GLY A 254 -17.14 36.12 -19.24
N ASN A 255 -17.06 37.34 -18.71
CA ASN A 255 -15.87 37.85 -18.04
C ASN A 255 -15.52 37.09 -16.75
N ASP A 256 -16.54 36.56 -16.05
CA ASP A 256 -16.38 35.84 -14.78
C ASP A 256 -16.25 34.32 -14.96
N PHE A 257 -15.72 33.87 -16.11
CA PHE A 257 -15.61 32.46 -16.46
C PHE A 257 -14.87 31.64 -15.38
N GLU A 258 -13.93 32.25 -14.66
CA GLU A 258 -13.16 31.61 -13.60
C GLU A 258 -14.04 31.00 -12.50
N GLN A 259 -15.17 31.64 -12.21
CA GLN A 259 -16.11 31.21 -11.16
C GLN A 259 -17.10 30.15 -11.63
N VAL A 260 -17.14 29.85 -12.93
CA VAL A 260 -18.05 28.86 -13.50
C VAL A 260 -17.74 27.49 -12.92
N ARG A 261 -18.77 26.85 -12.38
CA ARG A 261 -18.69 25.57 -11.70
C ARG A 261 -19.16 24.45 -12.61
N PHE A 262 -18.44 23.33 -12.55
CA PHE A 262 -18.83 22.10 -13.25
C PHE A 262 -18.53 20.86 -12.42
N ARG A 263 -19.25 19.77 -12.70
CA ARG A 263 -19.02 18.46 -12.08
C ARG A 263 -18.13 17.60 -12.96
N LEU A 264 -17.11 16.97 -12.36
CA LEU A 264 -16.23 16.02 -13.06
C LEU A 264 -16.75 14.57 -13.00
N ASN A 265 -17.63 14.26 -12.04
CA ASN A 265 -18.16 12.91 -11.86
C ASN A 265 -19.23 12.61 -12.93
N TYR A 266 -18.91 11.76 -13.90
CA TYR A 266 -19.80 11.40 -15.02
C TYR A 266 -21.20 10.94 -14.60
N ARG A 267 -21.34 10.26 -13.46
CA ARG A 267 -22.66 9.80 -12.97
C ARG A 267 -23.55 10.93 -12.47
N LYS A 268 -22.95 12.09 -12.13
CA LYS A 268 -23.66 13.28 -11.64
C LYS A 268 -23.59 14.45 -12.62
N MET A 269 -22.92 14.27 -13.75
CA MET A 269 -22.58 15.31 -14.71
C MET A 269 -23.81 15.64 -15.56
N LYS A 270 -24.25 16.90 -15.52
CA LYS A 270 -25.33 17.41 -16.38
C LYS A 270 -24.82 17.73 -17.79
N SER A 271 -25.74 18.05 -18.70
CA SER A 271 -25.44 18.54 -20.06
C SER A 271 -24.50 19.73 -20.04
N GLU A 272 -24.79 20.71 -19.18
CA GLU A 272 -24.00 21.94 -19.06
C GLU A 272 -22.59 21.64 -18.54
N ASP A 273 -22.49 20.73 -17.55
CA ASP A 273 -21.19 20.27 -17.03
C ASP A 273 -20.33 19.65 -18.16
N LYS A 274 -20.95 18.84 -19.04
CA LYS A 274 -20.27 18.21 -20.18
C LYS A 274 -19.79 19.23 -21.19
N GLU A 275 -20.63 20.22 -21.50
CA GLU A 275 -20.27 21.31 -22.40
C GLU A 275 -19.09 22.12 -21.85
N ILE A 276 -19.11 22.47 -20.57
CA ILE A 276 -18.00 23.16 -19.90
C ILE A 276 -16.72 22.31 -20.01
N PHE A 277 -16.78 21.03 -19.66
CA PHE A 277 -15.60 20.16 -19.70
C PHE A 277 -15.06 19.95 -21.12
N ASN A 278 -15.92 19.85 -22.14
CA ASN A 278 -15.50 19.74 -23.52
C ASN A 278 -14.82 21.02 -24.02
N GLN A 279 -15.33 22.19 -23.62
CA GLN A 279 -14.69 23.47 -23.91
C GLN A 279 -13.33 23.63 -23.22
N LEU A 280 -13.22 23.16 -21.97
CA LEU A 280 -11.93 23.12 -21.27
C LEU A 280 -10.94 22.14 -21.90
N LYS A 281 -11.44 21.03 -22.44
CA LYS A 281 -10.60 20.05 -23.15
C LYS A 281 -10.08 20.59 -24.47
N SER A 282 -10.88 21.37 -25.21
CA SER A 282 -10.46 21.91 -26.51
C SER A 282 -9.38 22.98 -26.41
N ILE A 283 -9.22 23.63 -25.26
CA ILE A 283 -8.16 24.62 -25.01
C ILE A 283 -6.87 24.02 -24.43
N VAL A 284 -6.84 22.70 -24.19
CA VAL A 284 -5.66 22.00 -23.65
C VAL A 284 -5.04 21.10 -24.72
N GLN A 285 -3.74 21.23 -24.90
CA GLN A 285 -2.91 20.37 -25.75
C GLN A 285 -1.93 19.56 -24.90
N ILE A 286 -2.16 18.26 -24.78
CA ILE A 286 -1.32 17.35 -23.99
C ILE A 286 -0.38 16.60 -24.95
N PRO A 287 0.95 16.68 -24.78
CA PRO A 287 1.87 15.88 -25.57
C PRO A 287 1.78 14.39 -25.20
N PRO A 288 2.13 13.47 -26.13
CA PRO A 288 2.02 12.03 -25.90
C PRO A 288 2.88 11.53 -24.74
N ASN A 289 4.00 12.22 -24.46
CA ASN A 289 4.81 11.98 -23.29
C ASN A 289 5.23 13.32 -22.68
N ILE A 290 4.79 13.57 -21.44
CA ILE A 290 5.17 14.76 -20.67
C ILE A 290 6.57 14.63 -20.06
N GLY A 291 7.12 13.41 -19.98
CA GLY A 291 8.49 13.15 -19.52
C GLY A 291 8.77 13.48 -18.04
N VAL A 292 7.80 14.05 -17.32
CA VAL A 292 7.95 14.44 -15.91
C VAL A 292 7.00 13.70 -14.99
N THR A 293 7.49 13.38 -13.80
CA THR A 293 6.67 12.82 -12.72
C THR A 293 5.91 13.95 -12.03
N ILE A 294 4.60 14.03 -12.25
CA ILE A 294 3.76 15.08 -11.65
C ILE A 294 3.66 14.86 -10.13
N LYS A 295 4.16 15.84 -9.38
CA LYS A 295 4.10 15.85 -7.92
C LYS A 295 2.77 16.42 -7.40
N TRP A 296 1.73 15.61 -7.46
CA TRP A 296 0.35 16.00 -7.09
C TRP A 296 0.18 16.61 -5.70
N THR A 297 1.05 16.26 -4.75
CA THR A 297 1.02 16.82 -3.38
C THR A 297 1.43 18.28 -3.34
N GLU A 298 2.36 18.71 -4.20
CA GLU A 298 2.79 20.11 -4.30
C GLU A 298 1.67 20.94 -4.92
N ILE A 299 1.10 20.48 -6.04
CA ILE A 299 -0.04 21.18 -6.70
C ILE A 299 -1.27 21.26 -5.79
N ALA A 300 -1.57 20.21 -5.02
CA ALA A 300 -2.71 20.21 -4.10
C ALA A 300 -2.55 21.21 -2.94
N SER A 301 -1.33 21.70 -2.67
CA SER A 301 -1.13 22.77 -1.69
C SER A 301 -1.67 24.13 -2.17
N GLU A 302 -1.69 24.35 -3.49
CA GLU A 302 -2.22 25.57 -4.11
C GLU A 302 -3.75 25.51 -4.28
N ILE A 303 -4.30 24.32 -4.57
CA ILE A 303 -5.75 24.13 -4.76
C ILE A 303 -6.37 23.50 -3.51
N LYS A 304 -6.53 24.29 -2.45
CA LYS A 304 -6.99 23.82 -1.13
C LYS A 304 -8.34 23.07 -1.15
N THR A 305 -9.18 23.36 -2.13
CA THR A 305 -10.51 22.73 -2.26
C THR A 305 -10.45 21.30 -2.83
N LYS A 306 -9.33 20.91 -3.44
CA LYS A 306 -9.15 19.63 -4.15
C LYS A 306 -8.03 18.81 -3.52
N THR A 307 -8.21 17.49 -3.49
CA THR A 307 -7.16 16.58 -3.04
C THR A 307 -6.27 16.21 -4.22
N LYS A 308 -5.06 15.72 -3.94
CA LYS A 308 -4.16 15.15 -4.96
C LYS A 308 -4.84 14.11 -5.86
N ASP A 309 -5.80 13.35 -5.31
CA ASP A 309 -6.52 12.32 -6.06
C ASP A 309 -7.62 12.93 -6.95
N ASP A 310 -8.18 14.09 -6.59
CA ASP A 310 -9.05 14.83 -7.51
C ASP A 310 -8.24 15.40 -8.67
N LEU A 311 -7.06 15.98 -8.40
CA LEU A 311 -6.18 16.51 -9.43
C LEU A 311 -5.77 15.42 -10.42
N ARG A 312 -5.37 14.25 -9.92
CA ARG A 312 -5.08 13.05 -10.73
C ARG A 312 -6.28 12.64 -11.57
N GLN A 313 -7.49 12.64 -11.01
CA GLN A 313 -8.69 12.27 -11.75
C GLN A 313 -9.02 13.27 -12.86
N MET A 314 -8.85 14.57 -12.62
CA MET A 314 -9.01 15.60 -13.64
C MET A 314 -8.01 15.36 -14.78
N TRP A 315 -6.74 15.21 -14.44
CA TRP A 315 -5.68 14.93 -15.41
C TRP A 315 -5.95 13.67 -16.23
N TYR A 316 -6.29 12.57 -15.55
CA TYR A 316 -6.61 11.30 -16.21
C TYR A 316 -7.77 11.43 -17.21
N LYS A 317 -8.79 12.23 -16.90
CA LYS A 317 -9.94 12.44 -17.79
C LYS A 317 -9.60 13.29 -19.01
N LEU A 318 -8.70 14.27 -18.86
CA LEU A 318 -8.22 15.06 -19.99
C LEU A 318 -7.39 14.20 -20.94
N ASN A 319 -6.49 13.38 -20.39
CA ASN A 319 -5.59 12.53 -21.16
C ASN A 319 -6.27 11.28 -21.75
N ARG A 320 -7.57 11.05 -21.50
CA ARG A 320 -8.25 9.82 -21.91
C ARG A 320 -8.61 9.71 -23.40
N ASN A 321 -8.01 10.51 -24.28
CA ASN A 321 -8.18 10.42 -25.74
C ASN A 321 -6.84 10.24 -26.47
N SER A 322 -6.17 9.10 -26.24
CA SER A 322 -5.17 8.52 -27.15
C SER A 322 -5.16 6.97 -27.04
N GLN A 323 -6.33 6.35 -26.87
CA GLN A 323 -6.58 4.93 -27.18
C GLN A 323 -8.03 4.76 -27.63
#